data_AF-A0A395M3U8-F1
#
_entry.id   AF-A0A395M3U8-F1
#
_cell.length_a   1.000
_cell.length_b   1.000
_cell.length_c   1.000
_cell.angle_alpha   90.00
_cell.angle_beta   90.00
_cell.angle_gamma   90.00
#
_symmetry.space_group_name_H-M   'P 1'
#
loop_
_entity.id
_entity.type
_entity.pdbx_description
1 polymer ?
#
loop_
_entity_poly.entity_id
_entity_poly.type
_entity_poly.pdbx_seq_one_letter_code
_entity_poly.pdbx_strand_id
1 'polypeptide(L)'
;MRPVYPELFSIGPIKFYSFGAMLALAFLAANYLMAKEVARKKLPDVTNTVLALSIILGLVGAKLFDVLEHLDDLARDPLGTLFSSVD
;
A
#
# COMPACT_ATOMS: atom_id res chain seq x y z
N MET A 1 -7.91 26.10 10.49
CA MET A 1 -7.07 25.05 9.88
C MET A 1 -6.77 25.45 8.45
N ARG A 2 -5.53 25.26 7.96
CA ARG A 2 -5.20 25.48 6.53
C ARG A 2 -5.55 24.20 5.76
N PRO A 3 -6.15 24.29 4.55
CA PRO A 3 -6.41 23.13 3.73
C PRO A 3 -5.07 22.51 3.28
N VAL A 4 -4.91 21.20 3.49
CA VAL A 4 -3.82 20.42 2.89
C VAL A 4 -4.29 20.03 1.49
N TYR A 5 -3.51 20.35 0.47
CA TYR A 5 -3.80 19.97 -0.91
C TYR A 5 -3.21 18.58 -1.19
N PRO A 6 -4.03 17.52 -1.32
CA PRO A 6 -3.54 16.17 -1.47
C PRO A 6 -3.16 15.83 -2.92
N GLU A 7 -3.48 16.71 -3.89
CA GLU A 7 -3.21 16.50 -5.31
C GLU A 7 -1.86 17.14 -5.68
N LEU A 8 -0.94 16.35 -6.23
CA LEU A 8 0.37 16.83 -6.71
C LEU A 8 0.23 17.52 -8.07
N PHE A 9 -0.41 16.81 -9.00
CA PHE A 9 -0.75 17.31 -10.33
C PHE A 9 -1.82 16.40 -10.94
N SER A 10 -2.46 16.86 -12.00
CA SER A 10 -3.47 16.10 -12.74
C SER A 10 -3.18 16.15 -14.22
N ILE A 11 -3.28 15.00 -14.90
CA ILE A 11 -3.14 14.89 -16.35
C ILE A 11 -4.50 14.47 -16.89
N GLY A 12 -5.29 15.45 -17.36
CA GLY A 12 -6.68 15.21 -17.79
C GLY A 12 -7.51 14.60 -16.66
N PRO A 13 -8.18 13.44 -16.86
CA PRO A 13 -9.00 12.80 -15.83
C PRO A 13 -8.20 12.07 -14.74
N ILE A 14 -6.88 11.93 -14.88
CA ILE A 14 -6.03 11.19 -13.96
C ILE A 14 -5.43 12.14 -12.91
N LYS A 15 -5.77 11.91 -11.64
CA LYS A 15 -5.27 12.67 -10.49
C LYS A 15 -4.12 11.93 -9.81
N PHE A 16 -3.01 12.62 -9.55
CA PHE A 16 -1.90 12.08 -8.77
C PHE A 16 -1.94 12.61 -7.35
N TYR A 17 -2.14 11.72 -6.38
CA TYR A 17 -2.23 12.07 -4.98
C TYR A 17 -0.88 11.94 -4.26
N SER A 18 -0.61 12.87 -3.34
CA SER A 18 0.57 12.88 -2.47
C SER A 18 0.66 11.63 -1.60
N PHE A 19 -0.47 11.06 -1.16
CA PHE A 19 -0.49 9.83 -0.37
C PHE A 19 0.13 8.65 -1.15
N GLY A 20 -0.34 8.40 -2.37
CA GLY A 20 0.20 7.34 -3.22
C GLY A 20 1.66 7.56 -3.58
N ALA A 21 2.05 8.81 -3.84
CA ALA A 21 3.45 9.16 -4.11
C ALA A 21 4.36 8.88 -2.90
N MET A 22 3.95 9.27 -1.70
CA MET A 22 4.70 8.98 -0.47
C MET A 22 4.77 7.48 -0.18
N LEU A 23 3.67 6.74 -0.41
CA LEU A 23 3.65 5.30 -0.24
C LEU A 23 4.64 4.62 -1.20
N ALA A 24 4.67 5.01 -2.47
CA ALA A 24 5.64 4.52 -3.44
C ALA A 24 7.09 4.82 -3.00
N LEU A 25 7.36 6.04 -2.52
CA LEU A 25 8.67 6.39 -1.99
C LEU A 25 9.06 5.57 -0.75
N ALA A 26 8.10 5.27 0.13
CA ALA A 26 8.35 4.44 1.31
C ALA A 26 8.79 3.02 0.91
N PHE A 27 8.10 2.40 -0.05
CA PHE A 27 8.50 1.10 -0.59
C PHE A 27 9.85 1.13 -1.29
N LEU A 28 10.15 2.17 -2.07
CA LEU A 28 11.45 2.34 -2.72
C LEU A 28 12.58 2.53 -1.71
N ALA A 29 12.36 3.34 -0.68
CA ALA A 29 13.33 3.56 0.40
C ALA A 29 13.59 2.28 1.20
N ALA A 30 12.53 1.52 1.51
CA ALA A 30 12.65 0.22 2.16
C ALA A 30 13.42 -0.79 1.30
N ASN A 31 13.11 -0.87 0.00
CA ASN A 31 13.82 -1.73 -0.95
C ASN A 31 15.30 -1.34 -1.07
N TYR A 32 15.61 -0.04 -1.11
CA TYR A 32 16.99 0.45 -1.14
C TYR A 32 17.78 0.02 0.11
N LEU A 33 17.18 0.19 1.29
CA LEU A 33 17.80 -0.22 2.55
C LEU A 33 18.00 -1.74 2.60
N MET A 34 17.00 -2.51 2.16
CA MET A 34 17.06 -3.96 2.09
C MET A 34 18.14 -4.43 1.11
N ALA A 35 18.22 -3.85 -0.09
CA ALA A 35 19.24 -4.19 -1.08
C ALA A 35 20.65 -3.95 -0.53
N LYS A 36 20.86 -2.83 0.17
CA LYS A 36 22.11 -2.53 0.86
C LYS A 36 22.45 -3.58 1.92
N GLU A 37 21.44 -4.05 2.66
CA GLU A 37 21.60 -5.06 3.70
C GLU A 37 21.90 -6.46 3.14
N VAL A 38 21.21 -6.85 2.05
CA VAL A 38 21.45 -8.10 1.30
C VAL A 38 22.88 -8.11 0.76
N ALA A 39 23.32 -7.02 0.14
CA ALA A 39 24.69 -6.87 -0.35
C ALA A 39 25.72 -6.92 0.79
N ARG A 40 25.44 -6.26 1.92
CA ARG A 40 26.30 -6.28 3.13
C ARG A 40 26.47 -7.70 3.67
N LYS A 41 25.40 -8.49 3.68
CA LYS A 41 25.38 -9.86 4.20
C LYS A 41 25.76 -10.92 3.16
N LYS A 42 26.03 -10.53 1.91
CA LYS A 42 26.31 -11.44 0.78
C LYS A 42 25.24 -12.52 0.59
N LEU A 43 23.98 -12.12 0.79
CA LEU A 43 22.83 -13.01 0.60
C LEU A 43 22.43 -13.06 -0.88
N PRO A 44 21.75 -14.13 -1.32
CA PRO A 44 21.13 -14.17 -2.64
C PRO A 44 20.14 -13.02 -2.80
N ASP A 45 20.12 -12.42 -4.00
CA ASP A 45 19.22 -11.31 -4.28
C ASP A 45 17.77 -11.78 -4.39
N VAL A 46 16.99 -11.46 -3.35
CA VAL A 46 15.55 -11.72 -3.26
C VAL A 46 14.77 -10.41 -3.16
N THR A 47 15.44 -9.26 -3.34
CA THR A 47 14.92 -7.94 -2.96
C THR A 47 13.67 -7.59 -3.77
N ASN A 48 13.71 -7.81 -5.08
CA ASN A 48 12.57 -7.52 -5.95
C ASN A 48 11.36 -8.41 -5.67
N THR A 49 11.60 -9.70 -5.36
CA THR A 49 10.52 -10.63 -5.00
C THR A 49 9.86 -10.21 -3.69
N VAL A 50 10.65 -9.84 -2.68
CA VAL A 50 10.13 -9.35 -1.40
C VAL A 50 9.40 -8.04 -1.57
N LEU A 51 9.91 -7.11 -2.39
CA LEU A 51 9.23 -5.85 -2.69
C LEU A 51 7.86 -6.09 -3.34
N ALA A 52 7.80 -6.92 -4.39
CA ALA A 52 6.56 -7.26 -5.07
C ALA A 52 5.54 -7.90 -4.11
N LEU A 53 5.99 -8.88 -3.31
CA LEU A 53 5.14 -9.51 -2.30
C LEU A 53 4.69 -8.51 -1.23
N SER A 54 5.55 -7.59 -0.80
CA SER A 54 5.23 -6.59 0.23
C SER A 54 4.15 -5.61 -0.24
N ILE A 55 4.16 -5.23 -1.52
CA ILE A 55 3.11 -4.38 -2.10
C ILE A 55 1.78 -5.13 -2.13
N ILE A 56 1.77 -6.37 -2.62
CA ILE A 56 0.55 -7.18 -2.74
C ILE A 56 0.00 -7.52 -1.35
N LEU A 57 0.83 -8.07 -0.46
CA LEU A 57 0.44 -8.46 0.89
C LEU A 57 0.08 -7.25 1.75
N GLY A 58 0.71 -6.09 1.54
CA GLY A 58 0.34 -4.85 2.21
C GLY A 58 -1.08 -4.42 1.86
N LEU A 59 -1.44 -4.46 0.57
CA LEU A 59 -2.79 -4.10 0.12
C LEU A 59 -3.84 -5.13 0.58
N VAL A 60 -3.54 -6.42 0.40
CA VAL A 60 -4.43 -7.51 0.83
C VAL A 60 -4.61 -7.51 2.34
N GLY A 61 -3.52 -7.35 3.10
CA GLY A 61 -3.54 -7.29 4.55
C GLY A 61 -4.34 -6.10 5.08
N ALA A 62 -4.21 -4.92 4.46
CA ALA A 62 -5.01 -3.75 4.82
C ALA A 62 -6.52 -4.01 4.64
N LYS A 63 -6.93 -4.64 3.53
CA LYS A 63 -8.35 -4.95 3.30
C LYS A 63 -8.85 -6.06 4.21
N LEU A 64 -8.02 -7.08 4.48
CA LEU A 64 -8.38 -8.12 5.45
C LEU A 64 -8.55 -7.53 6.85
N PHE A 65 -7.69 -6.60 7.26
CA PHE A 65 -7.80 -5.93 8.55
C PHE A 65 -9.08 -5.10 8.65
N ASP A 66 -9.41 -4.33 7.62
CA ASP A 66 -10.67 -3.59 7.50
C ASP A 66 -11.91 -4.50 7.66
N VAL A 67 -11.90 -5.65 6.99
CA VAL A 67 -12.98 -6.66 7.09
C VAL A 67 -13.07 -7.29 8.48
N LEU A 68 -11.92 -7.51 9.14
CA LEU A 68 -11.87 -8.05 10.49
C LEU A 68 -12.38 -7.04 11.54
N GLU A 69 -12.27 -5.74 11.27
CA GLU A 69 -12.89 -4.71 12.12
C GLU A 69 -14.41 -4.63 11.88
N HIS A 70 -14.88 -4.96 10.68
CA HIS A 70 -16.28 -4.90 10.27
C HIS A 70 -16.93 -6.29 10.08
N LEU A 71 -16.71 -7.21 11.03
CA LEU A 71 -17.25 -8.57 10.95
C LEU A 71 -18.79 -8.63 10.98
N ASP A 72 -19.43 -7.70 11.67
CA ASP A 72 -20.90 -7.60 11.71
C ASP A 72 -21.47 -7.25 10.33
N ASP A 73 -20.78 -6.40 9.57
CA ASP A 73 -21.15 -6.03 8.22
C ASP A 73 -20.81 -7.15 7.23
N LEU A 74 -19.70 -7.85 7.43
CA LEU A 74 -19.35 -9.06 6.67
C LEU A 74 -20.45 -10.15 6.79
N ALA A 75 -21.01 -10.34 7.99
CA ALA A 75 -22.07 -11.32 8.21
C ALA A 75 -23.39 -10.97 7.52
N ARG A 76 -23.64 -9.68 7.27
CA ARG A 76 -24.85 -9.17 6.62
C ARG A 76 -24.71 -9.07 5.10
N ASP A 77 -23.57 -8.56 4.63
CA ASP A 77 -23.25 -8.43 3.21
C ASP A 77 -21.76 -8.73 2.96
N PRO A 78 -21.41 -10.00 2.69
CA PRO A 78 -20.03 -10.42 2.53
C PRO A 78 -19.38 -9.85 1.27
N LEU A 79 -20.12 -9.68 0.18
CA LEU A 79 -19.56 -9.12 -1.06
C LEU A 79 -19.46 -7.60 -0.98
N GLY A 80 -20.45 -6.93 -0.40
CA GLY A 80 -20.42 -5.48 -0.18
C GLY A 80 -19.24 -5.06 0.70
N THR A 81 -18.98 -5.78 1.79
CA THR A 81 -17.88 -5.46 2.72
C THR A 81 -16.50 -5.74 2.11
N LEU A 82 -16.39 -6.75 1.23
CA LEU A 82 -15.13 -7.07 0.54
C LEU A 82 -14.76 -6.06 -0.57
N PHE A 83 -15.76 -5.45 -1.21
CA PHE A 83 -15.55 -4.46 -2.27
C PHE A 83 -15.88 -3.02 -1.85
N SER A 84 -16.20 -2.80 -0.57
CA SER A 84 -16.34 -1.45 -0.03
C SER A 84 -15.03 -0.70 -0.14
N SER A 85 -15.13 0.57 -0.54
CA SER A 85 -14.02 1.48 -0.37
C SER A 85 -13.85 1.73 1.13
N VAL A 86 -12.60 1.86 1.59
CA VAL A 86 -12.33 2.24 2.99
C VAL A 86 -12.90 3.66 3.16
N ASP A 87 -14.01 3.78 3.87
CA ASP A 87 -14.68 5.06 4.18
C ASP A 87 -14.03 5.74 5.41
#